data_AF-A0A1F5VRH5-F1
#
_entry.id   AF-A0A1F5VRH5-F1
#
_cell.length_a   1.000
_cell.length_b   1.000
_cell.length_c   1.000
_cell.angle_alpha   90.00
_cell.angle_beta   90.00
_cell.angle_gamma   90.00
#
_symmetry.space_group_name_H-M   'P 1'
#
loop_
_entity.id
_entity.type
_entity.pdbx_description
1 polymer ?
#
loop_
_entity_poly.entity_id
_entity_poly.type
_entity_poly.pdbx_seq_one_letter_code
_entity_poly.pdbx_strand_id
1 'polypeptide(L)'
;MRNCPTCGERIPENSPICTSCGMEVKIKSEESAPPAESPNFSEEKAASSVESDMITAQRNLAEGAKASLLLKRGGFVTGDIFYIGEEVIIGRFDAETGPVDVDLSAIPESTYISRIHAKIYVDESGQWQVCDLGSNNGTFLWSPEEKKPRRIPAEEPAPLNDGDEVAFGNARFEFHVM
;
A
#
# COMPACT_ATOMS: atom_id res chain seq x y z
N MET A 1 -10.13 36.64 0.31
CA MET A 1 -10.06 35.50 1.26
C MET A 1 -11.04 34.44 0.80
N ARG A 2 -10.68 33.15 0.82
CA ARG A 2 -11.52 32.04 0.34
C ARG A 2 -11.79 31.02 1.43
N ASN A 3 -12.92 30.32 1.40
CA ASN A 3 -13.23 29.29 2.39
C ASN A 3 -12.74 27.92 1.91
N CYS A 4 -12.18 27.13 2.83
CA CYS A 4 -11.79 25.75 2.57
C CYS A 4 -13.04 24.91 2.24
N PRO A 5 -13.09 24.20 1.09
CA PRO A 5 -14.23 23.35 0.75
C PRO A 5 -14.33 22.10 1.64
N THR A 6 -13.27 21.75 2.39
CA THR A 6 -13.23 20.55 3.23
C THR A 6 -13.55 20.81 4.70
N CYS A 7 -13.08 21.91 5.29
CA CYS A 7 -13.30 22.20 6.71
C CYS A 7 -14.05 23.51 6.98
N GLY A 8 -14.32 24.32 5.95
CA GLY A 8 -15.02 25.60 6.10
C GLY A 8 -14.16 26.75 6.64
N GLU A 9 -12.92 26.50 7.04
CA GLU A 9 -12.00 27.50 7.59
C GLU A 9 -11.57 28.54 6.54
N ARG A 10 -11.27 29.78 6.97
CA ARG A 10 -10.87 30.86 6.06
C ARG A 10 -9.39 30.74 5.66
N ILE A 11 -9.13 30.64 4.36
CA ILE A 11 -7.81 30.57 3.75
C ILE A 11 -7.45 31.92 3.10
N PRO A 12 -6.24 32.46 3.34
CA PRO A 12 -5.73 33.62 2.61
C PRO A 12 -5.52 33.30 1.12
N GLU A 13 -5.76 34.28 0.24
CA GLU A 13 -5.78 34.06 -1.22
C GLU A 13 -4.46 33.61 -1.83
N ASN A 14 -3.34 33.89 -1.15
CA ASN A 14 -1.99 33.53 -1.60
C ASN A 14 -1.44 32.27 -0.91
N SER A 15 -2.27 31.51 -0.16
CA SER A 15 -1.85 30.24 0.43
C SER A 15 -2.35 29.07 -0.41
N PRO A 16 -1.45 28.22 -0.93
CA PRO A 16 -1.82 27.02 -1.66
C PRO A 16 -2.32 25.91 -0.73
N ILE A 17 -2.18 26.05 0.60
CA ILE A 17 -2.50 25.00 1.57
C ILE A 17 -3.35 25.57 2.71
N CYS A 18 -4.37 24.83 3.16
CA CYS A 18 -5.15 25.14 4.35
C CYS A 18 -4.41 24.69 5.62
N THR A 19 -4.04 25.62 6.50
CA THR A 19 -3.27 25.33 7.73
C THR A 19 -4.04 24.56 8.80
N SER A 20 -5.37 24.45 8.67
CA SER A 20 -6.22 23.77 9.64
C SER A 20 -6.50 22.31 9.26
N CYS A 21 -6.66 22.00 7.97
CA CYS A 21 -6.99 20.64 7.52
C CYS A 21 -5.98 20.04 6.54
N GLY A 22 -4.92 20.77 6.16
CA GLY A 22 -3.85 20.30 5.29
C GLY A 22 -4.21 20.18 3.80
N MET A 23 -5.38 20.67 3.36
CA MET A 23 -5.80 20.55 1.96
C MET A 23 -5.06 21.54 1.05
N GLU A 24 -4.49 21.04 -0.05
CA GLU A 24 -3.99 21.84 -1.16
C GLU A 24 -5.13 22.39 -2.03
N VAL A 25 -5.08 23.69 -2.33
CA VAL A 25 -6.12 24.39 -3.08
C VAL A 25 -5.49 25.12 -4.26
N LYS A 26 -5.80 24.65 -5.48
CA LYS A 26 -5.29 25.19 -6.75
C LYS A 26 -5.51 26.71 -6.85
N ILE A 27 -4.46 27.46 -7.17
CA ILE A 27 -4.50 28.90 -7.46
C ILE A 27 -4.46 29.05 -8.98
N LYS A 28 -5.41 29.79 -9.56
CA LYS A 28 -5.36 30.19 -10.98
C LYS A 28 -4.52 31.46 -11.08
N SER A 29 -3.39 31.37 -11.77
CA SER A 29 -2.55 32.51 -12.17
C SER A 29 -2.72 32.74 -13.67
N GLU A 30 -3.36 33.85 -14.05
CA GLU A 30 -3.28 34.52 -15.35
C GLU A 30 -2.32 35.71 -15.17
N GLU A 31 -1.53 36.24 -16.09
CA GLU A 31 -0.97 35.88 -17.41
C GLU A 31 -0.02 37.05 -17.74
N SER A 32 1.11 36.84 -18.42
CA SER A 32 1.74 37.80 -19.35
C SER A 32 2.91 37.17 -20.10
N ALA A 33 2.83 37.11 -21.43
CA ALA A 33 3.91 36.81 -22.40
C ALA A 33 4.18 38.08 -23.27
N PRO A 34 5.01 38.12 -24.36
CA PRO A 34 6.11 37.28 -24.91
C PRO A 34 7.34 38.19 -25.32
N PRO A 35 8.31 37.89 -26.25
CA PRO A 35 8.47 36.74 -27.16
C PRO A 35 9.87 36.11 -27.38
N ALA A 36 9.79 34.90 -27.94
CA ALA A 36 10.62 34.22 -28.94
C ALA A 36 12.16 34.17 -28.80
N GLU A 37 12.68 32.94 -28.64
CA GLU A 37 13.76 32.38 -29.45
C GLU A 37 13.71 30.83 -29.36
N SER A 38 13.75 30.15 -30.50
CA SER A 38 13.89 28.69 -30.59
C SER A 38 15.37 28.31 -30.41
N PRO A 39 15.67 27.15 -29.81
CA PRO A 39 15.93 26.00 -30.68
C PRO A 39 15.41 24.65 -30.13
N ASN A 40 14.83 23.91 -31.06
CA ASN A 40 14.93 22.46 -31.27
C ASN A 40 15.65 21.62 -30.18
N PHE A 41 14.91 20.75 -29.48
CA PHE A 41 15.39 19.43 -29.08
C PHE A 41 14.22 18.45 -29.09
N SER A 42 14.29 17.57 -30.08
CA SER A 42 13.68 16.25 -30.22
C SER A 42 12.88 15.70 -29.02
N GLU A 43 11.59 15.47 -29.27
CA GLU A 43 10.76 14.48 -28.60
C GLU A 43 11.42 13.09 -28.70
N GLU A 44 12.00 12.61 -27.61
CA GLU A 44 12.30 11.19 -27.42
C GLU A 44 11.58 10.66 -26.19
N LYS A 45 10.48 9.96 -26.48
CA LYS A 45 9.94 8.77 -25.80
C LYS A 45 10.59 8.42 -24.45
N ALA A 46 9.90 8.73 -23.36
CA ALA A 46 10.21 8.15 -22.04
C ALA A 46 8.96 7.67 -21.26
N ALA A 47 7.84 7.42 -21.94
CA ALA A 47 6.58 7.02 -21.29
C ALA A 47 6.22 5.53 -21.43
N SER A 48 7.11 4.68 -21.97
CA SER A 48 6.76 3.28 -22.31
C SER A 48 7.44 2.21 -21.44
N SER A 49 8.40 2.58 -20.59
CA SER A 49 9.20 1.57 -19.85
C SER A 49 8.64 1.24 -18.46
N VAL A 50 7.93 2.16 -17.80
CA VAL A 50 7.48 1.97 -16.41
C VAL A 50 6.30 0.99 -16.28
N GLU A 51 5.41 0.91 -17.27
CA GLU A 51 4.32 -0.08 -17.25
C GLU A 51 4.80 -1.50 -17.55
N SER A 52 5.88 -1.65 -18.33
CA SER A 52 6.41 -2.97 -18.71
C SER A 52 7.15 -3.67 -17.57
N ASP A 53 7.80 -2.90 -16.68
CA ASP A 53 8.50 -3.46 -15.51
C ASP A 53 7.52 -3.92 -14.41
N MET A 54 6.44 -3.19 -14.16
CA MET A 54 5.43 -3.59 -13.16
C MET A 54 4.67 -4.85 -13.56
N ILE A 55 4.30 -4.99 -14.84
CA ILE A 55 3.61 -6.18 -15.35
C ILE A 55 4.54 -7.41 -15.31
N THR A 56 5.85 -7.22 -15.51
CA THR A 56 6.84 -8.31 -15.46
C THR A 56 7.15 -8.73 -14.02
N ALA A 57 7.22 -7.80 -13.07
CA ALA A 57 7.39 -8.11 -11.66
C ALA A 57 6.18 -8.88 -11.08
N GLN A 58 4.95 -8.47 -11.41
CA GLN A 58 3.74 -9.18 -10.99
C GLN A 58 3.61 -10.58 -11.61
N ARG A 59 4.07 -10.77 -12.86
CA ARG A 59 4.08 -12.10 -13.51
C ARG A 59 5.14 -13.05 -12.93
N ASN A 60 6.33 -12.55 -12.59
CA ASN A 60 7.38 -13.37 -11.98
C ASN A 60 7.04 -13.79 -10.53
N LEU A 61 6.31 -12.96 -9.76
CA LEU A 61 5.81 -13.37 -8.45
C LEU A 61 4.78 -14.51 -8.55
N ALA A 62 3.96 -14.54 -9.60
CA ALA A 62 2.96 -15.59 -9.80
C ALA A 62 3.57 -16.97 -10.12
N GLU A 63 4.73 -17.03 -10.78
CA GLU A 63 5.39 -18.32 -11.13
C GLU A 63 6.06 -19.01 -9.94
N GLY A 64 6.32 -18.29 -8.84
CA GLY A 64 6.89 -18.81 -7.59
C GLY A 64 5.95 -18.71 -6.38
N ALA A 65 4.72 -18.25 -6.58
CA ALA A 65 3.75 -18.06 -5.51
C ALA A 65 3.37 -19.41 -4.87
N LYS A 66 3.39 -19.45 -3.55
CA LYS A 66 2.90 -20.56 -2.73
C LYS A 66 1.59 -20.22 -2.03
N ALA A 67 1.28 -18.94 -1.91
CA ALA A 67 0.04 -18.44 -1.36
C ALA A 67 -0.35 -17.09 -1.97
N SER A 68 -1.52 -16.58 -1.60
CA SER A 68 -2.03 -15.28 -2.01
C SER A 68 -2.78 -14.58 -0.88
N LEU A 69 -2.78 -13.25 -0.94
CA LEU A 69 -3.59 -12.37 -0.13
C LEU A 69 -4.59 -11.65 -1.03
N LEU A 70 -5.87 -11.88 -0.79
CA LEU A 70 -6.95 -11.26 -1.53
C LEU A 70 -7.53 -10.12 -0.70
N LEU A 71 -7.42 -8.89 -1.18
CA LEU A 71 -7.83 -7.72 -0.41
C LEU A 71 -9.34 -7.71 -0.18
N LYS A 72 -9.78 -7.47 1.05
CA LYS A 72 -11.19 -7.38 1.46
C LYS A 72 -11.60 -5.95 1.82
N ARG A 73 -12.76 -5.52 1.32
CA ARG A 73 -13.41 -4.25 1.70
C ARG A 73 -14.89 -4.47 1.96
N GLY A 74 -15.39 -3.95 3.09
CA GLY A 74 -16.80 -4.12 3.47
C GLY A 74 -17.23 -5.58 3.66
N GLY A 75 -16.28 -6.48 3.95
CA GLY A 75 -16.53 -7.93 4.10
C GLY A 75 -16.44 -8.74 2.81
N PHE A 76 -16.23 -8.10 1.66
CA PHE A 76 -16.14 -8.78 0.36
C PHE A 76 -14.71 -8.75 -0.16
N VAL A 77 -14.28 -9.87 -0.75
CA VAL A 77 -13.03 -9.94 -1.51
C VAL A 77 -13.15 -9.04 -2.76
N THR A 78 -12.12 -8.24 -2.97
CA THR A 78 -11.97 -7.36 -4.13
C THR A 78 -11.28 -8.11 -5.28
N GLY A 79 -10.97 -7.42 -6.38
CA GLY A 79 -10.16 -7.98 -7.46
C GLY A 79 -8.64 -7.88 -7.24
N ASP A 80 -8.20 -7.23 -6.16
CA ASP A 80 -6.78 -7.01 -5.88
C ASP A 80 -6.18 -8.25 -5.20
N ILE A 81 -5.21 -8.89 -5.85
CA ILE A 81 -4.53 -10.11 -5.38
C ILE A 81 -3.03 -9.83 -5.26
N PHE A 82 -2.46 -10.21 -4.12
CA PHE A 82 -1.03 -10.12 -3.85
C PHE A 82 -0.47 -11.53 -3.67
N TYR A 83 0.56 -11.89 -4.43
CA TYR A 83 1.15 -13.22 -4.39
C TYR A 83 2.25 -13.31 -3.32
N ILE A 84 2.32 -14.46 -2.66
CA ILE A 84 3.20 -14.72 -1.51
C ILE A 84 4.11 -15.91 -1.84
N GLY A 85 5.42 -15.70 -1.74
CA GLY A 85 6.44 -16.75 -1.79
C GLY A 85 6.63 -17.46 -0.45
N GLU A 86 7.69 -18.25 -0.28
CA GLU A 86 7.95 -19.00 0.97
C GLU A 86 8.28 -18.12 2.16
N GLU A 87 8.90 -16.97 1.94
CA GLU A 87 9.12 -15.91 2.93
C GLU A 87 9.01 -14.56 2.22
N VAL A 88 8.20 -13.66 2.77
CA VAL A 88 8.01 -12.30 2.24
C VAL A 88 7.88 -11.29 3.37
N ILE A 89 8.45 -10.12 3.16
CA ILE A 89 8.21 -8.91 3.95
C ILE A 89 7.09 -8.12 3.29
N ILE A 90 6.09 -7.80 4.09
CA ILE A 90 4.91 -7.02 3.71
C ILE A 90 5.04 -5.63 4.29
N GLY A 91 4.75 -4.63 3.48
CA GLY A 91 4.70 -3.27 3.95
C GLY A 91 4.36 -2.28 2.85
N ARG A 92 4.73 -1.03 3.09
CA ARG A 92 4.62 0.04 2.12
C ARG A 92 6.01 0.42 1.64
N PHE A 93 6.23 0.40 0.33
CA PHE A 93 7.49 0.82 -0.24
C PHE A 93 7.86 2.26 0.20
N ASP A 94 9.14 2.43 0.53
CA ASP A 94 9.74 3.71 0.84
C ASP A 94 11.24 3.67 0.50
N ALA A 95 11.74 4.74 -0.13
CA ALA A 95 13.11 4.79 -0.64
C ALA A 95 14.18 4.75 0.46
N GLU A 96 13.84 5.10 1.71
CA GLU A 96 14.80 5.11 2.83
C GLU A 96 14.96 3.73 3.47
N THR A 97 13.88 2.94 3.57
CA THR A 97 13.89 1.61 4.22
C THR A 97 14.21 0.47 3.26
N GLY A 98 14.21 0.73 1.95
CA GLY A 98 14.43 -0.28 0.92
C GLY A 98 13.14 -0.98 0.49
N PRO A 99 13.23 -1.86 -0.53
CA PRO A 99 12.07 -2.54 -1.09
C PRO A 99 11.51 -3.59 -0.12
N VAL A 100 10.19 -3.70 -0.11
CA VAL A 100 9.46 -4.83 0.47
C VAL A 100 9.14 -5.84 -0.63
N ASP A 101 9.00 -7.12 -0.27
CA ASP A 101 8.66 -8.18 -1.23
C ASP A 101 7.21 -8.04 -1.72
N VAL A 102 6.31 -7.64 -0.82
CA VAL A 102 4.90 -7.36 -1.12
C VAL A 102 4.62 -5.90 -0.78
N ASP A 103 4.55 -5.07 -1.82
CA ASP A 103 4.26 -3.65 -1.69
C ASP A 103 2.76 -3.37 -1.70
N LEU A 104 2.27 -2.84 -0.58
CA LEU A 104 0.89 -2.41 -0.39
C LEU A 104 0.74 -0.89 -0.59
N SER A 105 1.71 -0.18 -1.15
CA SER A 105 1.62 1.26 -1.41
C SER A 105 0.48 1.66 -2.36
N ALA A 106 0.13 0.76 -3.29
CA ALA A 106 -0.88 0.99 -4.32
C ALA A 106 -2.32 1.05 -3.77
N ILE A 107 -2.58 0.52 -2.57
CA ILE A 107 -3.92 0.52 -1.98
C ILE A 107 -4.17 1.81 -1.15
N PRO A 108 -5.39 2.37 -1.16
CA PRO A 108 -5.77 3.53 -0.33
C PRO A 108 -5.47 3.38 1.17
N GLU A 109 -5.54 2.15 1.69
CA GLU A 109 -5.30 1.84 3.10
C GLU A 109 -3.82 1.89 3.50
N SER A 110 -2.90 2.06 2.53
CA SER A 110 -1.45 2.07 2.74
C SER A 110 -0.96 3.09 3.75
N THR A 111 -1.72 4.18 4.00
CA THR A 111 -1.39 5.16 5.04
C THR A 111 -1.38 4.57 6.46
N TYR A 112 -2.04 3.42 6.66
CA TYR A 112 -2.07 2.70 7.93
C TYR A 112 -1.06 1.55 7.99
N ILE A 113 -0.26 1.37 6.94
CA ILE A 113 0.71 0.28 6.80
C ILE A 113 2.11 0.85 7.01
N SER A 114 2.82 0.33 8.01
CA SER A 114 4.25 0.62 8.21
C SER A 114 5.08 0.24 6.97
N ARG A 115 6.22 0.92 6.82
CA ARG A 115 7.18 0.63 5.73
C ARG A 115 7.62 -0.84 5.74
N ILE A 116 7.98 -1.33 6.93
CA ILE A 116 8.16 -2.74 7.25
C ILE A 116 7.06 -3.09 8.26
N HIS A 117 6.06 -3.87 7.87
CA HIS A 117 4.87 -4.09 8.70
C HIS A 117 4.86 -5.47 9.31
N ALA A 118 4.96 -6.49 8.47
CA ALA A 118 4.86 -7.87 8.88
C ALA A 118 5.69 -8.76 7.96
N LYS A 119 5.97 -9.97 8.44
CA LYS A 119 6.56 -11.05 7.67
C LYS A 119 5.57 -12.20 7.58
N ILE A 120 5.36 -12.75 6.38
CA ILE A 120 4.70 -14.04 6.21
C ILE A 120 5.75 -15.03 5.72
N TYR A 121 5.79 -16.22 6.32
CA TYR A 121 6.73 -17.26 5.93
C TYR A 121 6.20 -18.66 6.24
N VAL A 122 6.78 -19.67 5.60
CA VAL A 122 6.58 -21.08 5.93
C VAL A 122 7.71 -21.54 6.85
N ASP A 123 7.37 -22.13 7.99
CA ASP A 123 8.37 -22.69 8.91
C ASP A 123 8.88 -24.08 8.46
N GLU A 124 9.86 -24.64 9.18
CA GLU A 124 10.45 -25.95 8.87
C GLU A 124 9.45 -27.11 8.90
N SER A 125 8.29 -26.93 9.55
CA SER A 125 7.22 -27.92 9.60
C SER A 125 6.23 -27.82 8.44
N GLY A 126 6.38 -26.79 7.59
CA GLY A 126 5.45 -26.49 6.50
C GLY A 126 4.25 -25.65 6.93
N GLN A 127 4.22 -25.12 8.16
CA GLN A 127 3.14 -24.27 8.64
C GLN A 127 3.41 -22.81 8.24
N TRP A 128 2.40 -22.18 7.66
CA TRP A 128 2.41 -20.74 7.41
C TRP A 128 2.31 -19.95 8.72
N GLN A 129 3.14 -18.94 8.83
CA GLN A 129 3.25 -18.04 9.97
C GLN A 129 3.13 -16.60 9.50
N VAL A 130 2.50 -15.77 10.32
CA VAL A 130 2.55 -14.31 10.20
C VAL A 130 3.15 -13.72 11.47
N CYS A 131 4.09 -12.78 11.30
CA CYS A 131 4.78 -12.12 12.40
C CYS A 131 4.72 -10.60 12.18
N ASP A 132 4.22 -9.86 13.17
CA ASP A 132 4.25 -8.39 13.15
C ASP A 132 5.67 -7.91 13.44
N LEU A 133 6.23 -7.05 12.59
CA LEU A 133 7.62 -6.57 12.71
C LEU A 133 7.71 -5.23 13.47
N GLY A 134 6.82 -5.02 14.44
CA GLY A 134 6.75 -3.77 15.21
C GLY A 134 5.99 -2.67 14.47
N SER A 135 4.88 -3.03 13.83
CA SER A 135 4.09 -2.08 13.07
C SER A 135 3.36 -1.05 13.97
N ASN A 136 3.11 0.15 13.45
CA ASN A 136 2.49 1.23 14.24
C ASN A 136 1.03 0.93 14.57
N ASN A 137 0.30 0.34 13.61
CA ASN A 137 -1.14 0.08 13.73
C ASN A 137 -1.46 -1.38 14.09
N GLY A 138 -0.45 -2.26 14.11
CA GLY A 138 -0.58 -3.66 14.45
C GLY A 138 -1.05 -4.54 13.29
N THR A 139 -0.70 -5.82 13.41
CA THR A 139 -1.23 -6.91 12.60
C THR A 139 -2.33 -7.65 13.37
N PHE A 140 -3.44 -7.97 12.70
CA PHE A 140 -4.58 -8.67 13.28
C PHE A 140 -4.91 -9.92 12.48
N LEU A 141 -5.35 -10.97 13.15
CA LEU A 141 -5.73 -12.24 12.56
C LEU A 141 -7.16 -12.59 12.97
N TRP A 142 -7.93 -13.10 12.03
CA TRP A 142 -9.22 -13.73 12.25
C TRP A 142 -9.18 -15.13 11.66
N SER A 143 -9.51 -16.11 12.48
CA SER A 143 -9.85 -17.42 11.95
C SER A 143 -11.36 -17.50 11.66
N PRO A 144 -11.81 -18.28 10.66
CA PRO A 144 -13.24 -18.44 10.33
C PRO A 144 -14.12 -18.84 11.52
N GLU A 145 -13.53 -19.48 12.53
CA GLU A 145 -14.20 -19.93 13.75
C GLU A 145 -14.29 -18.82 14.83
N GLU A 146 -13.51 -17.75 14.71
CA GLU A 146 -13.40 -16.69 15.71
C GLU A 146 -14.34 -15.52 15.41
N LYS A 147 -15.07 -15.07 16.44
CA LYS A 147 -15.99 -13.92 16.31
C LYS A 147 -15.31 -12.56 16.33
N LYS A 148 -14.04 -12.49 16.72
CA LYS A 148 -13.29 -11.25 16.94
C LYS A 148 -11.85 -11.42 16.46
N PRO A 149 -11.22 -10.36 15.96
CA PRO A 149 -9.79 -10.41 15.67
C PRO A 149 -8.97 -10.61 16.92
N ARG A 150 -7.86 -11.32 16.77
CA ARG A 150 -6.75 -11.27 17.71
C ARG A 150 -5.64 -10.40 17.12
N ARG A 151 -5.12 -9.46 17.93
CA ARG A 151 -3.89 -8.74 17.59
C ARG A 151 -2.69 -9.68 17.79
N ILE A 152 -1.80 -9.72 16.82
CA ILE A 152 -0.56 -10.47 16.90
C ILE A 152 0.46 -9.61 17.66
N PRO A 153 1.09 -10.11 18.75
CA PRO A 153 2.16 -9.38 19.42
C PRO A 153 3.34 -9.16 18.47
N ALA A 154 4.02 -8.02 18.61
CA ALA A 154 5.19 -7.73 17.81
C ALA A 154 6.28 -8.77 18.06
N GLU A 155 6.94 -9.20 16.98
CA GLU A 155 8.03 -10.19 16.96
C GLU A 155 7.64 -11.60 17.45
N GLU A 156 6.34 -11.86 17.66
CA GLU A 156 5.81 -13.18 18.00
C GLU A 156 5.03 -13.77 16.81
N PRO A 157 5.53 -14.83 16.17
CA PRO A 157 4.82 -15.49 15.08
C PRO A 157 3.49 -16.09 15.53
N ALA A 158 2.48 -15.97 14.68
CA ALA A 158 1.18 -16.62 14.83
C ALA A 158 0.89 -17.52 13.61
N PRO A 159 0.29 -18.71 13.83
CA PRO A 159 -0.08 -19.58 12.74
C PRO A 159 -1.12 -18.90 11.86
N LEU A 160 -0.90 -18.98 10.55
CA LEU A 160 -1.77 -18.48 9.50
C LEU A 160 -2.28 -19.66 8.69
N ASN A 161 -3.59 -19.89 8.65
CA ASN A 161 -4.19 -21.01 7.95
C ASN A 161 -4.90 -20.56 6.67
N ASP A 162 -5.07 -21.48 5.73
CA ASP A 162 -5.88 -21.25 4.53
C ASP A 162 -7.31 -20.80 4.91
N GLY A 163 -7.75 -19.68 4.34
CA GLY A 163 -9.03 -19.05 4.63
C GLY A 163 -9.05 -18.11 5.84
N ASP A 164 -7.94 -17.96 6.57
CA ASP A 164 -7.85 -16.94 7.62
C ASP A 164 -7.88 -15.52 7.01
N GLU A 165 -8.47 -14.57 7.73
CA GLU A 165 -8.31 -13.14 7.39
C GLU A 165 -7.17 -12.54 8.19
N VAL A 166 -6.26 -11.84 7.52
CA VAL A 166 -5.19 -11.07 8.13
C VAL A 166 -5.37 -9.59 7.81
N ALA A 167 -5.10 -8.72 8.76
CA ALA A 167 -5.08 -7.29 8.55
C ALA A 167 -3.74 -6.67 8.93
N PHE A 168 -3.24 -5.80 8.06
CA PHE A 168 -2.08 -4.95 8.28
C PHE A 168 -2.56 -3.52 8.48
N GLY A 169 -2.62 -3.08 9.74
CA GLY A 169 -3.35 -1.86 10.10
C GLY A 169 -4.83 -1.96 9.74
N ASN A 170 -5.28 -1.12 8.79
CA ASN A 170 -6.67 -1.08 8.34
C ASN A 170 -6.94 -1.88 7.05
N ALA A 171 -5.90 -2.38 6.37
CA ALA A 171 -6.06 -3.18 5.17
C ALA A 171 -6.32 -4.65 5.56
N ARG A 172 -7.41 -5.25 5.10
CA ARG A 172 -7.78 -6.64 5.41
C ARG A 172 -7.63 -7.53 4.19
N PHE A 173 -7.21 -8.76 4.38
CA PHE A 173 -6.95 -9.72 3.32
C PHE A 173 -7.45 -11.10 3.73
N GLU A 174 -7.96 -11.86 2.78
CA GLU A 174 -8.15 -13.31 2.91
C GLU A 174 -6.88 -14.01 2.45
N PHE A 175 -6.36 -14.93 3.25
CA PHE A 175 -5.16 -15.70 2.91
C PHE A 175 -5.54 -17.04 2.28
N HIS A 176 -4.92 -17.36 1.15
CA HIS A 176 -5.10 -18.66 0.50
C HIS A 176 -3.80 -19.32 0.07
N VAL A 177 -3.65 -20.61 0.39
CA VAL A 177 -2.52 -21.44 -0.06
C VAL A 177 -2.80 -22.00 -1.46
N MET A 178 -1.75 -22.17 -2.28
CA MET A 178 -1.84 -22.68 -3.67
C MET A 178 -1.41 -24.14 -3.81
#